data_AF-A0A3E1NC10-F1
#
_entry.id   AF-A0A3E1NC10-F1
#
_cell.length_a   1.000
_cell.length_b   1.000
_cell.length_c   1.000
_cell.angle_alpha   90.00
_cell.angle_beta   90.00
_cell.angle_gamma   90.00
#
_symmetry.space_group_name_H-M   'P 1'
#
loop_
_entity.id
_entity.type
_entity.pdbx_description
1 polymer ?
#
loop_
_entity_poly.entity_id
_entity_poly.type
_entity_poly.pdbx_seq_one_letter_code
_entity_poly.pdbx_strand_id
1 'polypeptide(L)'
;MTNSQIVKQFVNRIRFVVEKPGVFLINDVEDIAVFILGYKIATLDRLKDDVVGDFMNQFQKTINEHFSTGDNIEWSRLIRFHCVSNNATLDFFKSSFDEFILQIELE
;
A
#
# COMPACT_ATOMS: atom_id res chain seq x y z
N MET A 1 -21.98 -1.70 0.30
CA MET A 1 -20.88 -1.29 -0.60
C MET A 1 -20.26 -2.57 -1.14
N THR A 2 -20.01 -2.66 -2.45
CA THR A 2 -19.38 -3.86 -3.02
C THR A 2 -17.86 -3.87 -2.72
N ASN A 3 -17.22 -5.04 -2.77
CA ASN A 3 -15.77 -5.16 -2.54
C ASN A 3 -14.96 -4.25 -3.48
N SER A 4 -15.35 -4.20 -4.77
CA SER A 4 -14.75 -3.30 -5.75
C SER A 4 -14.88 -1.81 -5.37
N GLN A 5 -16.02 -1.38 -4.83
CA GLN A 5 -16.20 -0.01 -4.37
C GLN A 5 -15.31 0.32 -3.16
N ILE A 6 -15.14 -0.62 -2.25
CA ILE A 6 -14.27 -0.47 -1.06
C ILE A 6 -12.81 -0.32 -1.50
N VAL A 7 -12.34 -1.21 -2.38
CA VAL A 7 -10.97 -1.14 -2.93
C VAL A 7 -10.74 0.17 -3.65
N LYS A 8 -11.68 0.61 -4.51
CA LYS A 8 -11.57 1.89 -5.22
C LYS A 8 -11.47 3.09 -4.27
N GLN A 9 -12.26 3.11 -3.20
CA GLN A 9 -12.17 4.17 -2.19
C GLN A 9 -10.83 4.13 -1.45
N PHE A 10 -10.35 2.94 -1.09
CA PHE A 10 -9.05 2.75 -0.45
C PHE A 10 -7.91 3.24 -1.36
N VAL A 11 -7.86 2.81 -2.62
CA VAL A 11 -6.84 3.24 -3.60
C VAL A 11 -6.83 4.76 -3.77
N ASN A 12 -8.00 5.37 -3.95
CA ASN A 12 -8.12 6.82 -4.05
C ASN A 12 -7.59 7.53 -2.80
N ARG A 13 -7.84 6.97 -1.61
CA ARG A 13 -7.35 7.52 -0.34
C ARG A 13 -5.83 7.45 -0.26
N ILE A 14 -5.24 6.31 -0.63
CA ILE A 14 -3.78 6.14 -0.63
C ILE A 14 -3.13 7.09 -1.61
N ARG A 15 -3.61 7.16 -2.86
CA ARG A 15 -3.12 8.12 -3.87
C ARG A 15 -3.15 9.55 -3.36
N PHE A 16 -4.27 9.97 -2.77
CA PHE A 16 -4.40 11.33 -2.22
C PHE A 16 -3.40 11.64 -1.11
N VAL A 17 -3.10 10.66 -0.26
CA VAL A 17 -2.14 10.82 0.85
C VAL A 17 -0.71 10.90 0.32
N VAL A 18 -0.32 10.01 -0.59
CA VAL A 18 1.05 9.96 -1.12
C VAL A 18 1.35 11.07 -2.13
N GLU A 19 0.33 11.72 -2.71
CA GLU A 19 0.50 12.94 -3.52
C GLU A 19 0.85 14.17 -2.68
N LYS A 20 0.49 14.18 -1.39
CA LYS A 20 0.65 15.34 -0.49
C LYS A 20 1.25 14.93 0.85
N PRO A 21 2.42 14.26 0.86
CA PRO A 21 2.97 13.62 2.05
C PRO A 21 3.12 14.59 3.24
N GLY A 22 3.58 15.83 2.98
CA GLY A 22 3.74 16.85 4.02
C GLY A 22 2.44 17.31 4.70
N VAL A 23 1.28 17.24 4.03
CA VAL A 23 -0.03 17.57 4.64
C VAL A 23 -0.46 16.49 5.62
N PHE A 24 -0.05 15.25 5.36
CA PHE A 24 -0.42 14.07 6.14
C PHE A 24 0.67 13.61 7.11
N LEU A 25 1.77 14.37 7.23
CA LEU A 25 2.94 14.02 8.03
C LEU A 25 3.53 12.65 7.65
N ILE A 26 3.46 12.30 6.36
CA ILE A 26 4.08 11.10 5.81
C ILE A 26 5.51 11.45 5.41
N ASN A 27 6.49 10.88 6.08
CA ASN A 27 7.91 11.14 5.85
C ASN A 27 8.59 9.98 5.13
N ASP A 28 8.06 8.77 5.28
CA ASP A 28 8.60 7.56 4.68
C ASP A 28 7.55 6.45 4.51
N VAL A 29 7.99 5.29 4.04
CA VAL A 29 7.13 4.15 3.75
C VAL A 29 6.49 3.54 5.00
N GLU A 30 7.14 3.62 6.16
CA GLU A 30 6.59 3.15 7.43
C GLU A 30 5.40 4.02 7.86
N ASP A 31 5.47 5.33 7.66
CA ASP A 31 4.33 6.22 7.89
C ASP A 31 3.12 5.85 7.00
N ILE A 32 3.37 5.42 5.75
CA ILE A 32 2.32 4.88 4.87
C ILE A 32 1.75 3.58 5.44
N ALA A 33 2.60 2.66 5.90
CA ALA A 33 2.17 1.40 6.49
C ALA A 33 1.29 1.63 7.73
N VAL A 34 1.67 2.58 8.60
CA VAL A 34 0.88 3.01 9.75
C VAL A 34 -0.45 3.62 9.32
N PHE A 35 -0.46 4.47 8.29
CA PHE A 35 -1.68 5.05 7.74
C PHE A 35 -2.65 3.97 7.24
N ILE A 36 -2.15 2.99 6.48
CA ILE A 36 -2.94 1.87 5.97
C ILE A 36 -3.49 1.02 7.13
N LEU A 37 -2.67 0.73 8.14
CA LEU A 37 -3.12 0.01 9.34
C LEU A 37 -4.25 0.76 10.06
N GLY A 38 -4.12 2.07 10.24
CA GLY A 38 -5.16 2.91 10.82
C GLY A 38 -6.45 2.90 10.01
N TYR A 39 -6.34 2.97 8.68
CA TYR A 39 -7.50 2.83 7.78
C TYR A 39 -8.19 1.48 7.96
N LYS A 40 -7.43 0.37 7.96
CA LYS A 40 -7.97 -0.97 8.19
C LYS A 40 -8.74 -1.04 9.51
N ILE A 41 -8.12 -0.62 10.60
CA ILE A 41 -8.73 -0.60 11.94
C ILE A 41 -10.03 0.21 11.95
N ALA A 42 -10.05 1.40 11.35
CA ALA A 42 -11.24 2.23 11.30
C ALA A 42 -12.38 1.65 10.43
N THR A 43 -12.06 0.73 9.51
CA THR A 43 -13.03 0.10 8.61
C THR A 43 -13.44 -1.30 9.03
N LEU A 44 -12.71 -1.96 9.93
CA LEU A 44 -12.94 -3.33 10.38
C LEU A 44 -14.36 -3.54 10.95
N ASP A 45 -14.87 -2.59 11.73
CA ASP A 45 -16.24 -2.70 12.30
C ASP A 45 -17.35 -2.49 11.24
N ARG A 46 -17.01 -1.96 10.07
CA ARG A 46 -17.97 -1.59 9.02
C ARG A 46 -18.01 -2.60 7.87
N LEU A 47 -16.97 -3.40 7.72
CA LEU A 47 -16.80 -4.36 6.62
C LEU A 47 -16.84 -5.77 7.18
N LYS A 48 -17.68 -6.64 6.63
CA LYS A 48 -17.76 -8.04 7.05
C LYS A 48 -16.49 -8.85 6.72
N ASP A 49 -15.79 -8.44 5.67
CA ASP A 49 -14.61 -9.13 5.13
C ASP A 49 -13.40 -8.17 5.11
N ASP A 50 -12.17 -8.67 5.36
CA ASP A 50 -10.93 -7.87 5.30
C ASP A 50 -10.46 -7.66 3.84
N VAL A 51 -11.35 -7.08 3.03
CA VAL A 51 -11.10 -6.82 1.59
C VAL A 51 -9.83 -5.99 1.38
N VAL A 52 -9.56 -5.03 2.28
CA VAL A 52 -8.37 -4.18 2.21
C VAL A 52 -7.12 -4.97 2.59
N GLY A 53 -7.20 -5.85 3.58
CA GLY A 53 -6.12 -6.76 3.92
C GLY A 53 -5.76 -7.68 2.78
N ASP A 54 -6.73 -8.32 2.16
CA ASP A 54 -6.51 -9.21 1.02
C ASP A 54 -5.89 -8.47 -0.16
N PHE A 55 -6.34 -7.24 -0.42
CA PHE A 55 -5.76 -6.36 -1.43
C PHE A 55 -4.30 -5.99 -1.12
N MET A 56 -3.99 -5.63 0.13
CA MET A 56 -2.62 -5.32 0.53
C MET A 56 -1.70 -6.55 0.59
N ASN A 57 -2.26 -7.74 0.84
CA ASN A 57 -1.51 -9.00 0.76
C ASN A 57 -1.08 -9.29 -0.69
N GLN A 58 -1.91 -8.96 -1.67
CA GLN A 58 -1.55 -9.05 -3.08
C GLN A 58 -0.44 -8.04 -3.44
N PHE A 59 -0.56 -6.79 -2.98
CA PHE A 59 0.51 -5.81 -3.17
C PHE A 59 1.83 -6.28 -2.56
N GLN A 60 1.79 -6.84 -1.35
CA GLN A 60 2.97 -7.40 -0.70
C GLN A 60 3.60 -8.52 -1.54
N LYS A 61 2.78 -9.42 -2.10
CA LYS A 61 3.26 -10.46 -3.00
C LYS A 61 3.99 -9.86 -4.20
N THR A 62 3.42 -8.85 -4.85
CA THR A 62 4.07 -8.13 -5.97
C THR A 62 5.42 -7.53 -5.58
N ILE A 63 5.53 -6.93 -4.39
CA ILE A 63 6.81 -6.38 -3.90
C ILE A 63 7.83 -7.48 -3.60
N ASN A 64 7.42 -8.61 -3.04
CA ASN A 64 8.32 -9.75 -2.81
C ASN A 64 8.82 -10.34 -4.13
N GLU A 65 7.95 -10.46 -5.14
CA GLU A 65 8.32 -10.88 -6.49
C GLU A 65 9.31 -9.91 -7.13
N HIS A 66 9.09 -8.60 -7.01
CA HIS A 66 10.00 -7.56 -7.51
C HIS A 66 11.43 -7.73 -6.94
N PHE A 67 11.54 -7.97 -5.63
CA PHE A 67 12.85 -8.17 -4.97
C PHE A 67 13.36 -9.62 -5.02
N SER A 68 12.65 -10.52 -5.72
CA SER A 68 13.00 -11.94 -5.84
C SER A 68 13.21 -12.63 -4.49
N THR A 69 12.38 -12.30 -3.50
CA THR A 69 12.46 -12.89 -2.16
C THR A 69 11.65 -14.18 -2.09
N GLY A 70 12.27 -15.24 -1.58
CA GLY A 70 11.58 -16.53 -1.35
C GLY A 70 10.68 -16.54 -0.11
N ASP A 71 10.85 -15.55 0.77
CA ASP A 71 10.09 -15.37 1.99
C ASP A 71 8.97 -14.35 1.78
N ASN A 72 7.85 -14.48 2.52
CA ASN A 72 6.77 -13.50 2.54
C ASN A 72 7.12 -12.34 3.51
N ILE A 73 8.01 -11.45 3.08
CA ILE A 73 8.48 -10.33 3.89
C ILE A 73 7.49 -9.17 3.78
N GLU A 74 7.29 -8.46 4.90
CA GLU A 74 6.43 -7.28 4.92
C GLU A 74 6.96 -6.20 3.94
N TRP A 75 6.06 -5.66 3.13
CA TRP A 75 6.42 -4.83 1.98
C TRP A 75 7.12 -3.53 2.39
N SER A 76 6.71 -2.87 3.47
CA SER A 76 7.33 -1.60 3.90
C SER A 76 8.78 -1.82 4.35
N ARG A 77 9.06 -2.95 5.02
CA ARG A 77 10.41 -3.37 5.39
C ARG A 77 11.29 -3.66 4.19
N LEU A 78 10.77 -4.34 3.17
CA LEU A 78 11.52 -4.58 1.93
C LEU A 78 11.88 -3.26 1.25
N ILE A 79 10.90 -2.38 1.07
CA ILE A 79 11.12 -1.08 0.45
C ILE A 79 12.17 -0.29 1.23
N ARG A 80 12.04 -0.23 2.57
CA ARG A 80 13.02 0.42 3.44
C ARG A 80 14.43 -0.13 3.26
N PHE A 81 14.56 -1.46 3.26
CA PHE A 81 15.86 -2.11 3.17
C PHE A 81 16.58 -1.82 1.83
N HIS A 82 15.82 -1.70 0.75
CA HIS A 82 16.37 -1.50 -0.60
C HIS A 82 16.49 -0.03 -1.04
N CYS A 83 15.92 0.93 -0.31
CA CYS A 83 15.94 2.34 -0.65
C CYS A 83 16.92 3.14 0.21
N VAL A 84 17.66 4.06 -0.43
CA VAL A 84 18.76 4.82 0.21
C VAL A 84 18.32 6.00 1.08
N SER A 85 17.08 6.45 0.97
CA SER A 85 16.55 7.60 1.71
C SER A 85 15.05 7.50 1.90
N ASN A 86 14.52 8.28 2.85
CA ASN A 86 13.08 8.39 3.10
C ASN A 86 12.30 8.78 1.84
N ASN A 87 12.75 9.81 1.12
CA ASN A 87 12.10 10.20 -0.14
C ASN A 87 12.12 9.06 -1.18
N ALA A 88 13.23 8.34 -1.29
CA ALA A 88 13.33 7.20 -2.20
C ALA A 88 12.33 6.09 -1.83
N THR A 89 12.08 5.85 -0.53
CA THR A 89 11.05 4.88 -0.11
C THR A 89 9.63 5.30 -0.54
N LEU A 90 9.32 6.60 -0.46
CA LEU A 90 8.02 7.14 -0.88
C LEU A 90 7.85 7.07 -2.39
N ASP A 91 8.88 7.48 -3.14
CA ASP A 91 8.86 7.45 -4.60
C ASP A 91 8.70 6.01 -5.10
N PHE A 92 9.45 5.06 -4.52
CA PHE A 92 9.35 3.65 -4.85
C PHE A 92 7.96 3.10 -4.54
N PHE A 93 7.44 3.34 -3.33
CA PHE A 93 6.08 2.92 -2.97
C PHE A 93 5.07 3.44 -3.98
N LYS A 94 5.13 4.74 -4.32
CA LYS A 94 4.18 5.36 -5.25
C LYS A 94 4.24 4.69 -6.62
N SER A 95 5.43 4.51 -7.19
CA SER A 95 5.57 3.87 -8.50
C SER A 95 5.09 2.41 -8.49
N SER A 96 5.49 1.62 -7.49
CA SER A 96 5.13 0.21 -7.41
C SER A 96 3.65 0.01 -7.11
N PHE A 97 3.05 0.89 -6.30
CA PHE A 97 1.62 0.84 -6.02
C PHE A 97 0.82 1.20 -7.28
N ASP A 98 1.19 2.24 -8.01
CA ASP A 98 0.51 2.59 -9.27
C ASP A 98 0.66 1.49 -10.34
N GLU A 99 1.83 0.86 -10.45
CA GLU A 99 2.04 -0.30 -11.33
C GLU A 99 1.15 -1.48 -10.94
N PHE A 100 1.06 -1.80 -9.64
CA PHE A 100 0.19 -2.85 -9.12
C PHE A 100 -1.30 -2.59 -9.43
N ILE A 101 -1.77 -1.34 -9.29
CA ILE A 101 -3.15 -0.98 -9.67
C ILE A 101 -3.38 -1.25 -11.15
N LEU A 102 -2.45 -0.82 -12.01
CA LEU A 102 -2.56 -1.01 -13.46
C LEU A 102 -2.60 -2.49 -13.84
N GLN A 103 -1.82 -3.34 -13.17
CA GLN A 103 -1.84 -4.79 -13.40
C GLN A 103 -3.21 -5.40 -13.09
N ILE A 104 -3.80 -5.05 -11.93
CA ILE A 104 -5.12 -5.58 -11.54
C ILE A 104 -6.25 -5.05 -12.42
N GLU A 105 -6.16 -3.81 -12.91
CA GLU A 105 -7.19 -3.25 -13.81
C GLU A 105 -7.18 -3.87 -15.22
N LEU A 106 -6.11 -4.58 -15.58
CA LEU A 106 -5.95 -5.27 -16.87
C LEU A 106 -6.35 -6.76 -16.83
N GLU A 107 -6.59 -7.31 -15.64
CA GLU A 107 -7.06 -8.69 -15.41
C GLU A 107 -8.60 -8.78 -15.31
#